data_AF-A0A6P0N2Z4-F1
#
_entry.id   AF-A0A6P0N2Z4-F1
#
_cell.length_a   1.000
_cell.length_b   1.000
_cell.length_c   1.000
_cell.angle_alpha   90.00
_cell.angle_beta   90.00
_cell.angle_gamma   90.00
#
_symmetry.space_group_name_H-M   'P 1'
#
loop_
_entity.id
_entity.type
_entity.pdbx_description
1 polymer ?
#
loop_
_entity_poly.entity_id
_entity_poly.type
_entity_poly.pdbx_seq_one_letter_code
_entity_poly.pdbx_strand_id
1 'polypeptide(L)' 'MKSVSGKKFCKIVDKKGWVLRKITGSHHIYEKPGAKKILSVPVHKNQDLKIGTLKALMKIAELEESDLQ' A
#
# COMPACT_ATOMS: atom_id res chain seq x y z
N MET A 1 -5.79 0.12 -14.99
CA MET A 1 -5.41 -0.29 -13.62
C MET A 1 -5.60 -1.78 -13.36
N LYS A 2 -4.50 -2.51 -13.19
CA LYS A 2 -4.46 -3.89 -12.70
C LYS A 2 -4.89 -3.93 -11.23
N SER A 3 -5.75 -4.86 -10.84
CA SER A 3 -6.07 -5.07 -9.42
C SER A 3 -4.92 -5.79 -8.72
N VAL A 4 -4.66 -5.41 -7.46
CA VAL A 4 -3.65 -6.07 -6.62
C VAL A 4 -4.19 -6.26 -5.21
N SER A 5 -3.82 -7.37 -4.59
CA SER A 5 -4.10 -7.60 -3.18
C SER A 5 -3.33 -6.66 -2.27
N GLY A 6 -3.87 -6.40 -1.07
CA GLY A 6 -3.17 -5.62 -0.05
C GLY A 6 -1.78 -6.20 0.28
N LYS A 7 -1.64 -7.53 0.26
CA LYS A 7 -0.33 -8.20 0.44
C LYS A 7 0.65 -7.85 -0.67
N LYS A 8 0.21 -7.85 -1.94
CA LYS A 8 1.08 -7.47 -3.06
C LYS A 8 1.45 -5.99 -2.97
N PHE A 9 0.49 -5.12 -2.62
CA PHE A 9 0.72 -3.70 -2.45
C PHE A 9 1.74 -3.39 -1.34
N CYS A 10 1.67 -4.09 -0.20
CA CYS A 10 2.67 -4.01 0.87
C CYS A 10 4.10 -4.25 0.34
N LYS A 11 4.30 -5.33 -0.43
CA LYS A 11 5.61 -5.64 -1.03
C LYS A 11 6.12 -4.57 -1.98
N ILE A 12 5.22 -3.88 -2.69
CA ILE A 12 5.60 -2.79 -3.61
C ILE A 12 6.09 -1.59 -2.79
N VAL A 13 5.36 -1.19 -1.75
CA VAL A 13 5.72 -0.03 -0.94
C VAL A 13 6.97 -0.28 -0.09
N ASP A 14 7.19 -1.51 0.39
CA ASP A 14 8.43 -1.93 1.05
C ASP A 14 9.65 -1.63 0.15
N LYS A 15 9.59 -2.04 -1.12
CA LYS A 15 10.65 -1.79 -2.11
C LYS A 15 10.87 -0.30 -2.41
N LYS A 16 9.88 0.55 -2.11
CA LYS A 16 9.92 1.99 -2.32
C LYS A 16 10.32 2.76 -1.06
N GLY A 17 10.81 2.04 -0.05
CA GLY A 17 11.36 2.60 1.20
C GLY A 17 10.30 2.93 2.25
N TRP A 18 9.06 2.46 2.09
CA TRP A 18 8.09 2.46 3.18
C TRP A 18 8.47 1.36 4.18
N VAL A 19 8.32 1.65 5.46
CA VAL A 19 8.69 0.78 6.57
C VAL A 19 7.43 0.49 7.39
N LEU A 20 7.11 -0.78 7.53
CA LEU A 20 5.99 -1.23 8.35
C LEU A 20 6.26 -0.85 9.82
N ARG A 21 5.33 -0.12 10.44
CA ARG A 21 5.43 0.29 11.84
C ARG A 21 4.52 -0.49 12.77
N LYS A 22 3.28 -0.71 12.34
CA LYS A 22 2.27 -1.36 13.16
C LYS A 22 1.26 -2.08 12.29
N ILE A 23 0.73 -3.18 12.82
CA ILE A 23 -0.46 -3.83 12.30
C ILE A 23 -1.59 -3.67 13.31
N THR A 24 -2.75 -3.18 12.86
CA THR A 24 -3.98 -3.10 13.67
C THR A 24 -5.10 -3.81 12.93
N GLY A 25 -5.45 -5.01 13.37
CA GLY A 25 -6.38 -5.88 12.64
C GLY A 25 -5.82 -6.22 11.25
N SER A 26 -6.56 -5.90 10.20
CA SER A 26 -6.13 -6.10 8.80
C SER A 26 -5.27 -4.96 8.24
N HIS A 27 -5.19 -3.82 8.94
CA HIS A 27 -4.49 -2.64 8.44
C HIS A 27 -2.99 -2.70 8.77
N HIS A 28 -2.17 -2.63 7.73
CA HIS A 28 -0.72 -2.53 7.80
C HIS A 28 -0.34 -1.06 7.65
N ILE A 29 0.24 -0.47 8.69
CA ILE A 29 0.52 0.96 8.79
C ILE A 29 2.01 1.18 8.56
N TYR A 30 2.32 1.98 7.54
CA TYR A 30 3.67 2.29 7.08
C TYR A 30 4.01 3.76 7.27
N GLU A 31 5.30 4.00 7.49
CA GLU A 31 5.94 5.30 7.46
C GLU A 31 7.11 5.27 6.48
N LYS A 32 7.49 6.42 5.94
CA LYS A 32 8.70 6.56 5.12
C LYS A 32 9.55 7.70 5.68
N PRO A 33 10.84 7.47 6.00
CA PRO A 33 11.72 8.54 6.47
C PRO A 33 11.69 9.74 5.51
N GLY A 34 11.51 10.94 6.07
CA GLY A 34 11.38 12.18 5.28
C GLY A 34 10.01 12.43 4.65
N ALA A 35 9.08 11.47 4.69
CA ALA A 35 7.69 11.69 4.28
C ALA A 35 6.81 12.05 5.49
N LYS A 36 5.96 13.07 5.35
CA LYS A 36 4.97 13.47 6.37
C LYS A 36 3.67 12.65 6.34
N LYS A 37 3.56 11.71 5.40
CA LYS A 37 2.34 10.92 5.16
C LYS A 37 2.43 9.57 5.87
N ILE A 38 1.30 9.10 6.40
CA ILE A 38 1.10 7.72 6.85
C ILE A 38 0.37 6.95 5.76
N LEU A 39 0.79 5.71 5.50
CA LEU A 39 0.14 4.82 4.56
C LEU A 39 -0.48 3.63 5.31
N SER A 40 -1.81 3.51 5.28
CA SER A 40 -2.54 2.41 5.90
C SER A 40 -3.12 1.49 4.84
N VAL A 41 -2.55 0.30 4.67
CA VAL A 41 -2.94 -0.67 3.65
C VAL A 41 -3.85 -1.74 4.27
N PRO A 42 -5.12 -1.87 3.85
CA PRO A 42 -5.96 -2.97 4.28
C PRO A 42 -5.50 -4.26 3.60
N VAL A 43 -5.25 -5.30 4.40
CA VAL A 43 -4.79 -6.61 3.91
C VAL A 43 -5.85 -7.66 4.23
N HIS A 44 -6.63 -8.01 3.20
CA HIS A 44 -7.63 -9.07 3.25
C HIS A 44 -7.10 -10.28 2.46
N LYS A 45 -7.16 -11.48 3.07
CA LYS A 45 -6.47 -12.71 2.63
C LYS A 45 -6.40 -12.89 1.10
N ASN A 46 -7.54 -13.13 0.46
CA ASN A 46 -7.67 -13.51 -0.95
C ASN A 46 -8.44 -12.46 -1.76
N GLN A 47 -8.45 -11.21 -1.30
CA GLN A 47 -9.20 -10.15 -1.96
C GLN A 47 -8.26 -9.06 -2.43
N ASP A 48 -8.50 -8.64 -3.68
CA ASP A 48 -7.86 -7.47 -4.24
C ASP A 48 -8.43 -6.19 -3.63
N LEU A 49 -7.59 -5.17 -3.60
CA LEU A 49 -8.03 -3.83 -3.21
C LEU A 49 -9.04 -3.33 -4.24
N LYS A 50 -10.15 -2.75 -3.74
CA LYS A 50 -11.08 -2.01 -4.61
C LYS A 50 -10.31 -0.89 -5.32
N ILE A 51 -10.66 -0.63 -6.58
CA ILE A 51 -9.95 0.34 -7.45
C ILE A 51 -9.80 1.72 -6.78
N GLY A 52 -10.86 2.21 -6.11
CA GLY A 52 -10.81 3.50 -5.39
C GLY A 52 -9.79 3.49 -4.24
N THR A 53 -9.74 2.42 -3.46
CA THR A 53 -8.75 2.23 -2.39
C THR A 53 -7.35 2.16 -2.95
N LEU A 54 -7.13 1.36 -4.02
CA LEU A 54 -5.84 1.24 -4.66
C LEU A 54 -5.33 2.60 -5.18
N LYS A 55 -6.18 3.37 -5.88
CA LYS A 55 -5.84 4.72 -6.35
C LYS A 55 -5.46 5.67 -5.22
N ALA A 56 -6.21 5.67 -4.12
CA ALA A 56 -5.92 6.51 -2.97
C ALA A 56 -4.57 6.15 -2.34
N LEU A 57 -4.28 4.86 -2.18
CA LEU A 57 -3.02 4.38 -1.63
C LEU A 57 -1.85 4.71 -2.56
N MET A 58 -1.99 4.52 -3.88
CA MET A 58 -0.95 4.89 -4.85
C MET A 58 -0.63 6.37 -4.82
N LYS A 59 -1.63 7.25 -4.70
CA LYS A 59 -1.43 8.69 -4.57
C LYS A 59 -0.65 9.07 -3.31
N ILE A 60 -0.90 8.39 -2.19
CA ILE A 60 -0.15 8.60 -0.94
C ILE A 60 1.27 8.08 -1.07
N ALA A 61 1.42 6.91 -1.68
CA ALA A 61 2.69 6.21 -1.87
C ALA A 61 3.54 6.75 -3.02
N GLU A 62 3.01 7.70 -3.81
CA GLU A 62 3.64 8.29 -5.00
C GLU A 62 4.03 7.22 -6.03
N LEU A 63 3.06 6.35 -6.34
CA LEU A 63 3.20 5.24 -7.28
C LEU A 63 2.35 5.44 -8.53
N GLU A 64 2.85 4.91 -9.64
CA GLU A 64 2.18 4.86 -10.94
C GLU A 64 1.67 3.44 -11.25
N GLU A 65 0.83 3.29 -12.28
CA GLU A 65 0.31 1.96 -12.66
C GLU A 65 1.42 0.97 -13.06
N SER A 66 2.55 1.47 -13.58
CA SER A 66 3.73 0.66 -13.90
C SER A 66 4.38 0.02 -12.67
N ASP A 67 4.21 0.61 -11.48
CA ASP A 67 4.72 0.04 -10.23
C ASP A 67 3.91 -1.17 -9.75
N LEU A 68 2.71 -1.40 -10.30
CA LEU A 68 1.81 -2.51 -9.92
C LEU A 68 2.15 -3.86 -10.59
N GLN A 69 3.18 -3.90 -11.44
CA GLN A 69 3.49 -5.05 -12.28
C GLN A 69 3.69 -6.34 -11.48
#